data_AF-A0A1D5AVF0-F1
#
_entry.id   AF-A0A1D5AVF0-F1
#
_cell.length_a   1.000
_cell.length_b   1.000
_cell.length_c   1.000
_cell.angle_alpha   90.00
_cell.angle_beta   90.00
_cell.angle_gamma   90.00
#
_symmetry.space_group_name_H-M   'P 1'
#
loop_
_entity.id
_entity.type
_entity.pdbx_description
1 polymer ?
#
loop_
_entity_poly.entity_id
_entity_poly.type
_entity_poly.pdbx_seq_one_letter_code
_entity_poly.pdbx_strand_id
1 'polypeptide(L)'
;LTFIIIPTYYWMIPSRQMMMINIMFKTLHKEFKTLLGLNYFNGSTFIFVTIFMFIFINNFLGLYPYIFTATSHMAMNLSLALPLWISFMIFGWLNHTQHMFTHLVPQGTPIALMSFMVIIETISNVIRPGTLAVRLMANMIAGHLLITLLSNLYSSIPTFMIIVISSIMFLLLTLEAAVTLIQAYVFSILSVLYSNEVI
;
A
#
# COMPACT_ATOMS: atom_id res chain seq x y z
N LEU A 1 16.49 -10.31 10.50
CA LEU A 1 15.74 -9.05 10.72
C LEU A 1 14.25 -9.31 10.90
N THR A 2 13.60 -10.05 10.01
CA THR A 2 12.17 -10.41 10.10
C THR A 2 11.78 -11.05 11.44
N PHE A 3 12.59 -11.97 11.99
CA PHE A 3 12.37 -12.55 13.33
C PHE A 3 12.52 -11.57 14.52
N ILE A 4 13.26 -10.46 14.33
CA ILE A 4 13.38 -9.40 15.35
C ILE A 4 12.19 -8.44 15.23
N ILE A 5 11.72 -8.20 14.00
CA ILE A 5 10.61 -7.28 13.72
C ILE A 5 9.27 -7.89 14.13
N ILE A 6 9.08 -9.20 13.99
CA ILE A 6 7.86 -9.89 14.44
C ILE A 6 8.24 -10.80 15.62
N PRO A 7 8.24 -10.27 16.87
CA PRO A 7 8.52 -11.07 18.03
C PRO A 7 7.43 -12.14 18.21
N THR A 8 7.87 -13.38 18.36
CA THR A 8 7.03 -14.53 18.63
C THR A 8 6.44 -14.48 20.03
N TYR A 9 5.17 -14.86 20.18
CA TYR A 9 4.50 -15.00 21.48
C TYR A 9 4.98 -16.26 22.21
N TYR A 10 6.15 -16.19 22.85
CA TYR A 10 6.61 -17.28 23.72
C TYR A 10 6.18 -17.11 25.19
N TRP A 11 5.84 -15.88 25.62
CA TRP A 11 5.58 -15.54 27.02
C TRP A 11 4.16 -14.97 27.17
N MET A 12 3.50 -15.22 28.32
CA MET A 12 2.17 -14.67 28.62
C MET A 12 2.16 -13.13 28.60
N ILE A 13 3.28 -12.50 28.98
CA ILE A 13 3.44 -11.05 28.92
C ILE A 13 4.13 -10.71 27.58
N PRO A 14 3.49 -9.91 26.70
CA PRO A 14 4.11 -9.51 25.45
C PRO A 14 5.33 -8.61 25.71
N SER A 15 6.40 -8.80 24.93
CA SER A 15 7.54 -7.88 24.95
C SER A 15 7.12 -6.48 24.49
N ARG A 16 7.92 -5.45 24.81
CA ARG A 16 7.62 -4.05 24.40
C ARG A 16 7.39 -3.92 22.89
N GLN A 17 8.20 -4.63 22.09
CA GLN A 17 8.04 -4.70 20.65
C GLN A 17 6.71 -5.35 20.25
N MET A 18 6.34 -6.47 20.87
CA MET A 18 5.06 -7.11 20.57
C MET A 18 3.87 -6.27 21.00
N MET A 19 4.00 -5.49 22.08
CA MET A 19 2.96 -4.57 22.51
C MET A 19 2.75 -3.43 21.49
N MET A 20 3.83 -2.85 20.95
CA MET A 20 3.74 -1.82 19.91
C MET A 20 3.02 -2.36 18.67
N ILE A 21 3.37 -3.57 18.24
CA ILE A 21 2.76 -4.24 17.09
C ILE A 21 1.29 -4.56 17.37
N ASN A 22 0.94 -5.07 18.56
CA ASN A 22 -0.44 -5.33 18.94
C ASN A 22 -1.30 -4.07 18.97
N ILE A 23 -0.74 -2.93 19.39
CA ILE A 23 -1.44 -1.63 19.35
C ILE A 23 -1.71 -1.25 17.89
N MET A 24 -0.70 -1.34 17.01
CA MET A 24 -0.86 -1.09 15.58
C MET A 24 -1.91 -2.00 14.93
N PHE A 25 -1.89 -3.31 15.22
CA PHE A 25 -2.91 -4.25 14.73
C PHE A 25 -4.32 -3.87 15.20
N LYS A 26 -4.47 -3.48 16.47
CA LYS A 26 -5.78 -3.08 17.03
C LYS A 26 -6.30 -1.78 16.44
N THR A 27 -5.44 -0.78 16.19
CA THR A 27 -5.86 0.48 15.57
C THR A 27 -6.29 0.25 14.13
N LEU A 28 -5.49 -0.47 13.34
CA LEU A 28 -5.82 -0.78 11.94
C LEU A 28 -7.09 -1.61 11.82
N HIS A 29 -7.28 -2.61 12.70
CA HIS A 29 -8.50 -3.41 12.69
C HIS A 29 -9.75 -2.58 12.99
N LYS A 30 -9.66 -1.59 13.89
CA LYS A 30 -10.78 -0.67 14.17
C LYS A 30 -11.11 0.20 12.96
N GLU A 31 -10.11 0.79 12.30
CA GLU A 31 -10.29 1.62 11.11
C GLU A 31 -10.85 0.83 9.92
N PHE A 32 -10.36 -0.38 9.68
CA PHE A 32 -10.92 -1.21 8.60
C PHE A 32 -12.32 -1.69 8.95
N LYS A 33 -12.61 -2.00 10.21
CA LYS A 33 -13.96 -2.38 10.64
C LYS A 33 -14.96 -1.25 10.45
N THR A 34 -14.59 0.00 10.71
CA THR A 34 -15.48 1.15 10.44
C THR A 34 -15.71 1.34 8.95
N LEU A 35 -14.68 1.13 8.12
CA LEU A 35 -14.79 1.18 6.66
C LEU A 35 -15.70 0.08 6.10
N LEU A 36 -15.57 -1.18 6.55
CA LEU A 36 -16.36 -2.34 6.09
C LEU A 36 -17.85 -2.29 6.51
N GLY A 37 -18.24 -1.39 7.41
CA GLY A 37 -19.65 -1.21 7.81
C GLY A 37 -20.26 -2.45 8.48
N LEU A 38 -21.56 -2.67 8.29
CA LEU A 38 -22.34 -3.76 8.90
C LEU A 38 -22.18 -5.12 8.18
N ASN A 39 -21.69 -5.13 6.94
CA ASN A 39 -21.54 -6.34 6.10
C ASN A 39 -20.19 -7.03 6.28
N TYR A 40 -19.60 -6.98 7.47
CA TYR A 40 -18.31 -7.60 7.73
C TYR A 40 -18.45 -9.09 8.07
N PHE A 41 -17.83 -9.96 7.27
CA PHE A 41 -17.46 -11.28 7.76
C PHE A 41 -16.37 -11.12 8.83
N ASN A 42 -16.48 -11.87 9.93
CA ASN A 42 -15.68 -11.72 11.16
C ASN A 42 -14.16 -11.99 11.00
N GLY A 43 -13.65 -12.09 9.76
CA GLY A 43 -12.24 -12.28 9.45
C GLY A 43 -11.71 -11.52 8.22
N SER A 44 -12.54 -10.77 7.47
CA SER A 44 -12.10 -10.08 6.24
C SER A 44 -11.01 -9.04 6.51
N THR A 45 -11.09 -8.36 7.65
CA THR A 45 -10.10 -7.39 8.11
C THR A 45 -8.68 -7.96 8.25
N PHE A 46 -8.51 -9.26 8.54
CA PHE A 46 -7.18 -9.84 8.74
C PHE A 46 -6.32 -9.77 7.48
N ILE A 47 -6.91 -10.04 6.31
CA ILE A 47 -6.18 -9.99 5.03
C ILE A 47 -5.60 -8.59 4.82
N PHE A 48 -6.42 -7.55 4.99
CA PHE A 48 -5.98 -6.17 4.83
C PHE A 48 -4.90 -5.75 5.83
N VAL A 49 -5.01 -6.15 7.09
CA VAL A 49 -3.99 -5.81 8.08
C VAL A 49 -2.68 -6.56 7.81
N THR A 50 -2.71 -7.82 7.38
CA THR A 50 -1.49 -8.57 7.02
C THR A 50 -0.78 -7.95 5.82
N ILE A 51 -1.53 -7.52 4.81
CA ILE A 51 -0.96 -6.85 3.62
C ILE A 51 -0.33 -5.50 3.99
N PHE A 52 -1.01 -4.70 4.83
CA PHE A 52 -0.45 -3.47 5.35
C PHE A 52 0.90 -3.72 6.03
N MET A 53 0.95 -4.69 6.96
CA MET A 53 2.16 -5.01 7.72
C MET A 53 3.29 -5.52 6.81
N PHE A 54 2.95 -6.33 5.80
CA PHE A 54 3.92 -6.82 4.82
C PHE A 54 4.57 -5.69 4.01
N ILE A 55 3.75 -4.78 3.46
CA ILE A 55 4.26 -3.64 2.67
C ILE A 55 5.05 -2.69 3.56
N PHE A 56 4.53 -2.36 4.75
CA PHE A 56 5.19 -1.47 5.69
C PHE A 56 6.59 -1.97 6.09
N ILE A 57 6.70 -3.25 6.48
CA ILE A 57 7.98 -3.83 6.91
C ILE A 57 8.98 -3.85 5.75
N ASN A 58 8.56 -4.25 4.54
CA ASN A 58 9.45 -4.29 3.38
C ASN A 58 9.95 -2.90 2.96
N ASN A 59 9.06 -1.90 2.95
CA ASN A 59 9.45 -0.53 2.61
C ASN A 59 10.35 0.08 3.69
N PHE A 60 10.04 -0.14 4.97
CA PHE A 60 10.84 0.41 6.07
C PHE A 60 12.23 -0.23 6.14
N LEU A 61 12.34 -1.55 5.89
CA LEU A 61 13.64 -2.22 5.73
C LEU A 61 14.45 -1.65 4.58
N GLY A 62 13.77 -1.23 3.51
CA GLY A 62 14.43 -0.68 2.33
C GLY A 62 15.03 0.70 2.50
N LEU A 63 14.66 1.45 3.55
CA LEU A 63 15.27 2.75 3.87
C LEU A 63 16.66 2.61 4.48
N TYR A 64 17.01 1.44 5.01
CA TYR A 64 18.34 1.21 5.57
C TYR A 64 19.39 1.12 4.44
N PRO A 65 20.55 1.77 4.63
CA PRO A 65 21.63 1.69 3.64
C PRO A 65 22.07 0.23 3.47
N TYR A 66 22.42 -0.13 2.24
CA TYR A 66 22.88 -1.46 1.83
C TYR A 66 21.81 -2.59 1.83
N ILE A 67 20.57 -2.30 2.21
CA ILE A 67 19.48 -3.28 2.07
C ILE A 67 18.80 -3.08 0.72
N PHE A 68 18.81 -4.14 -0.10
CA PHE A 68 18.10 -4.10 -1.38
C PHE A 68 16.58 -4.10 -1.15
N THR A 69 15.88 -3.14 -1.76
CA THR A 69 14.43 -2.97 -1.57
C THR A 69 13.67 -3.86 -2.55
N ALA A 70 13.05 -4.94 -2.06
CA ALA A 70 12.30 -5.85 -2.92
C ALA A 70 11.07 -5.16 -3.59
N THR A 71 10.52 -4.13 -2.95
CA THR A 71 9.39 -3.33 -3.45
C THR A 71 9.75 -2.36 -4.59
N SER A 72 11.04 -2.19 -4.91
CA SER A 72 11.46 -1.47 -6.12
C SER A 72 11.14 -2.25 -7.40
N HIS A 73 11.03 -3.57 -7.33
CA HIS A 73 10.68 -4.37 -8.49
C HIS A 73 9.17 -4.34 -8.74
N MET A 74 8.79 -3.89 -9.93
CA MET A 74 7.39 -3.89 -10.38
C MET A 74 6.76 -5.28 -10.28
N ALA A 75 7.52 -6.35 -10.55
CA ALA A 75 7.05 -7.73 -10.49
C ALA A 75 6.51 -8.09 -9.09
N MET A 76 7.18 -7.66 -8.02
CA MET A 76 6.75 -7.95 -6.65
C MET A 76 5.45 -7.20 -6.31
N ASN A 77 5.39 -5.90 -6.59
CA ASN A 77 4.19 -5.10 -6.28
C ASN A 77 2.97 -5.55 -7.10
N LEU A 78 3.19 -5.88 -8.37
CA LEU A 78 2.13 -6.39 -9.24
C LEU A 78 1.65 -7.78 -8.80
N SER A 79 2.57 -8.65 -8.34
CA SER A 79 2.21 -9.97 -7.79
C SER A 79 1.39 -9.89 -6.50
N LEU A 80 1.47 -8.78 -5.76
CA LEU A 80 0.63 -8.54 -4.59
C LEU A 80 -0.74 -7.97 -4.99
N ALA A 81 -0.77 -7.01 -5.92
CA ALA A 81 -1.97 -6.28 -6.30
C ALA A 81 -2.90 -7.07 -7.24
N LEU A 82 -2.36 -7.81 -8.21
CA LEU A 82 -3.16 -8.54 -9.19
C LEU A 82 -4.02 -9.65 -8.56
N PRO A 83 -3.47 -10.58 -7.75
CA PRO A 83 -4.29 -11.65 -7.18
C PRO A 83 -5.41 -11.11 -6.29
N LEU A 84 -5.14 -10.04 -5.54
CA LEU A 84 -6.12 -9.40 -4.69
C LEU A 84 -7.27 -8.81 -5.52
N TRP A 85 -6.96 -8.11 -6.60
CA TRP A 85 -7.97 -7.57 -7.51
C TRP A 85 -8.76 -8.67 -8.25
N ILE A 86 -8.07 -9.68 -8.79
CA ILE A 86 -8.71 -10.81 -9.48
C ILE A 86 -9.68 -11.52 -8.51
N SER A 87 -9.30 -11.71 -7.25
CA SER A 87 -10.16 -12.35 -6.25
C SER A 87 -11.45 -11.55 -6.00
N PHE A 88 -11.38 -10.22 -5.93
CA PHE A 88 -12.57 -9.37 -5.78
C PHE A 88 -13.45 -9.41 -7.02
N MET A 89 -12.87 -9.34 -8.22
CA MET A 89 -13.64 -9.46 -9.46
C MET A 89 -14.37 -10.79 -9.53
N ILE A 90 -13.68 -11.90 -9.32
CA ILE A 90 -14.30 -13.23 -9.35
C ILE A 90 -15.43 -13.32 -8.31
N PHE A 91 -15.23 -12.81 -7.10
CA PHE A 91 -16.25 -12.78 -6.05
C PHE A 91 -17.49 -11.96 -6.47
N GLY A 92 -17.30 -10.75 -7.01
CA GLY A 92 -18.39 -9.88 -7.47
C GLY A 92 -19.20 -10.50 -8.61
N TRP A 93 -18.51 -11.11 -9.58
CA TRP A 93 -19.14 -11.78 -10.71
C TRP A 93 -19.93 -13.01 -10.29
N LEU A 94 -19.48 -13.76 -9.28
CA LEU A 94 -20.18 -14.97 -8.84
C LEU A 94 -21.39 -14.67 -7.95
N ASN A 95 -21.29 -13.71 -7.03
CA ASN A 95 -22.33 -13.49 -6.03
C ASN A 95 -23.39 -12.47 -6.46
N HIS A 96 -22.99 -11.40 -7.15
CA HIS A 96 -23.87 -10.27 -7.45
C HIS A 96 -23.72 -9.77 -8.90
N THR A 97 -23.93 -10.67 -9.87
CA THR A 97 -23.88 -10.36 -11.32
C THR A 97 -24.70 -9.12 -11.69
N GLN A 98 -25.96 -9.06 -11.27
CA GLN A 98 -26.88 -7.96 -11.60
C GLN A 98 -26.41 -6.62 -11.02
N HIS A 99 -25.99 -6.60 -9.75
CA HIS A 99 -25.52 -5.39 -9.08
C HIS A 99 -24.24 -4.84 -9.72
N MET A 100 -23.35 -5.75 -10.12
CA MET A 100 -22.10 -5.36 -10.77
C MET A 100 -22.31 -4.82 -12.19
N PHE A 101 -23.28 -5.36 -12.94
CA PHE A 101 -23.67 -4.74 -14.21
C PHE A 101 -24.30 -3.36 -14.03
N THR A 102 -25.08 -3.16 -12.96
CA THR A 102 -25.62 -1.82 -12.66
C THR A 102 -24.55 -0.82 -12.24
N HIS A 103 -23.46 -1.25 -11.60
CA HIS A 103 -22.34 -0.38 -11.24
C HIS A 103 -21.58 0.15 -12.48
N LEU A 104 -21.59 -0.58 -13.59
CA LEU A 104 -20.92 -0.16 -14.84
C LEU A 104 -21.63 1.02 -15.53
N VAL A 105 -22.89 1.30 -15.18
CA VAL A 105 -23.66 2.41 -15.75
C VAL A 105 -24.06 3.37 -14.63
N PRO A 106 -23.49 4.59 -14.55
CA PRO A 106 -23.96 5.58 -13.60
C PRO A 106 -25.42 5.93 -13.85
N GLN A 107 -26.21 5.98 -12.78
CA GLN A 107 -27.63 6.29 -12.82
C GLN A 107 -27.85 7.69 -13.42
N GLY A 108 -28.75 7.80 -14.40
CA GLY A 108 -29.13 9.08 -15.02
C GLY A 108 -28.38 9.46 -16.30
N THR A 109 -27.60 8.57 -16.90
CA THR A 109 -26.96 8.83 -18.20
C THR A 109 -27.94 8.70 -19.39
N PRO A 110 -27.88 9.59 -20.39
CA PRO A 110 -28.69 9.45 -21.60
C PRO A 110 -28.26 8.21 -22.39
N ILE A 111 -29.24 7.52 -23.00
CA ILE A 111 -29.08 6.24 -23.70
C ILE A 111 -27.97 6.29 -24.79
N ALA A 112 -27.79 7.44 -25.45
CA ALA A 112 -26.77 7.62 -26.48
C ALA A 112 -25.32 7.59 -25.96
N LEU A 113 -25.06 8.02 -24.71
CA LEU A 113 -23.72 8.04 -24.11
C LEU A 113 -23.42 6.81 -23.25
N MET A 114 -24.43 5.98 -22.99
CA MET A 114 -24.33 4.83 -22.11
C MET A 114 -23.24 3.84 -22.55
N SER A 115 -23.13 3.54 -23.85
CA SER A 115 -22.13 2.60 -24.37
C SER A 115 -20.70 3.08 -24.16
N PHE A 116 -20.45 4.38 -24.30
CA PHE A 116 -19.11 4.96 -24.11
C PHE A 116 -18.72 4.99 -22.62
N MET A 117 -19.66 5.30 -21.73
CA MET A 117 -19.41 5.31 -20.29
C MET A 117 -19.03 3.92 -19.76
N VAL A 118 -19.72 2.87 -20.21
CA VAL A 118 -19.39 1.48 -19.83
C VAL A 118 -17.96 1.13 -20.23
N ILE A 119 -17.53 1.51 -21.43
CA ILE A 119 -16.15 1.24 -21.88
C ILE A 119 -15.14 1.93 -20.95
N ILE A 120 -15.37 3.20 -20.60
CA ILE A 120 -14.46 3.94 -19.70
C ILE A 120 -14.41 3.28 -18.32
N GLU A 121 -15.56 2.88 -17.76
CA GLU A 121 -15.61 2.27 -16.43
C GLU A 121 -14.97 0.87 -16.41
N THR A 122 -15.11 0.09 -17.48
CA THR A 122 -14.37 -1.18 -17.60
C THR A 122 -12.86 -0.96 -17.66
N ILE A 123 -12.40 0.07 -18.38
CA ILE A 123 -10.97 0.42 -18.45
C ILE A 123 -10.47 0.93 -17.10
N SER A 124 -11.24 1.79 -16.41
CA SER A 124 -10.88 2.33 -15.09
C SER A 124 -10.72 1.21 -14.06
N ASN A 125 -11.59 0.20 -14.12
CA ASN A 125 -11.56 -0.95 -13.23
C ASN A 125 -10.30 -1.81 -13.42
N VAL A 126 -9.86 -2.03 -14.67
CA VAL A 126 -8.64 -2.80 -15.00
C VAL A 126 -7.35 -2.04 -14.65
N ILE A 127 -7.34 -0.72 -14.84
CA ILE A 127 -6.16 0.12 -14.57
C ILE A 127 -5.88 0.27 -13.05
N ARG A 128 -6.92 0.14 -12.22
CA ARG A 128 -6.91 0.30 -10.77
C ARG A 128 -5.78 -0.46 -10.04
N PRO A 129 -5.61 -1.79 -10.16
CA PRO A 129 -4.50 -2.52 -9.52
C PRO A 129 -3.13 -2.12 -10.07
N GLY A 130 -3.07 -1.77 -11.37
CA GLY A 130 -1.84 -1.31 -12.01
C GLY A 130 -1.33 0.00 -11.42
N THR A 131 -2.22 0.98 -11.24
CA THR A 131 -1.85 2.29 -10.67
C THR A 131 -1.39 2.20 -9.22
N LEU A 132 -1.98 1.30 -8.42
CA LEU A 132 -1.54 1.00 -7.06
C LEU A 132 -0.12 0.42 -7.01
N ALA A 133 0.16 -0.58 -7.85
CA ALA A 133 1.47 -1.22 -7.93
C ALA A 133 2.57 -0.25 -8.43
N VAL A 134 2.28 0.53 -9.47
CA VAL A 134 3.19 1.56 -9.99
C VAL A 134 3.47 2.64 -8.94
N ARG A 135 2.47 3.05 -8.16
CA ARG A 135 2.65 4.01 -7.08
C ARG A 135 3.71 3.53 -6.09
N LEU A 136 3.61 2.27 -5.63
CA LEU A 136 4.56 1.62 -4.71
C LEU A 136 5.98 1.61 -5.27
N MET A 137 6.10 1.20 -6.53
CA MET A 137 7.38 1.15 -7.23
C MET A 137 8.02 2.54 -7.35
N ALA A 138 7.28 3.51 -7.88
CA ALA A 138 7.81 4.82 -8.22
C ALA A 138 8.36 5.57 -6.99
N ASN A 139 7.64 5.53 -5.87
CA ASN A 139 8.08 6.20 -4.65
C ASN A 139 9.37 5.59 -4.08
N MET A 140 9.48 4.26 -4.04
CA MET A 140 10.68 3.58 -3.54
C MET A 140 11.91 3.76 -4.46
N ILE A 141 11.70 3.75 -5.79
CA ILE A 141 12.79 3.98 -6.75
C ILE A 141 13.25 5.43 -6.73
N ALA A 142 12.31 6.39 -6.74
CA ALA A 142 12.63 7.80 -6.77
C ALA A 142 13.36 8.25 -5.50
N GLY A 143 12.93 7.79 -4.32
CA GLY A 143 13.58 8.10 -3.04
C GLY A 143 15.03 7.60 -3.00
N HIS A 144 15.24 6.32 -3.30
CA HIS A 144 16.58 5.73 -3.34
C HIS A 144 17.48 6.39 -4.41
N LEU A 145 16.96 6.68 -5.61
CA LEU A 145 17.73 7.42 -6.62
C LEU A 145 18.13 8.81 -6.12
N LEU A 146 17.22 9.53 -5.47
CA LEU A 146 17.50 10.87 -4.97
C LEU A 146 18.56 10.85 -3.86
N ILE A 147 18.49 9.89 -2.92
CA ILE A 147 19.53 9.68 -1.89
C ILE A 147 20.87 9.37 -2.55
N THR A 148 20.93 8.47 -3.54
CA THR A 148 22.20 8.11 -4.18
C THR A 148 22.84 9.30 -4.92
N LEU A 149 22.05 10.08 -5.66
CA LEU A 149 22.55 11.26 -6.36
C LEU A 149 23.09 12.30 -5.40
N LEU A 150 22.34 12.60 -4.34
CA LEU A 150 22.76 13.58 -3.34
C LEU A 150 24.00 13.09 -2.57
N SER A 151 24.15 11.76 -2.40
CA SER A 151 25.32 11.16 -1.73
C SER A 151 26.57 11.20 -2.60
N ASN A 152 26.43 11.11 -3.91
CA ASN A 152 27.54 11.27 -4.84
C ASN A 152 28.05 12.72 -4.82
N LEU A 153 27.14 13.70 -4.75
CA LEU A 153 27.50 15.11 -4.63
C LEU A 153 28.33 15.40 -3.37
N TYR A 154 28.05 14.71 -2.25
CA TYR A 154 28.78 14.83 -1.00
C TYR A 154 30.31 14.67 -1.17
N SER A 155 30.74 13.75 -2.03
CA SER A 155 32.17 13.47 -2.27
C SER A 155 32.92 14.60 -2.99
N SER A 156 32.21 15.44 -3.73
CA SER A 156 32.78 16.44 -4.65
C SER A 156 32.76 17.88 -4.12
N ILE A 157 32.17 18.10 -2.95
CA ILE A 157 31.82 19.43 -2.46
C ILE A 157 32.81 19.95 -1.42
N PRO A 158 33.10 21.27 -1.38
CA PRO A 158 33.95 21.88 -0.36
C PRO A 158 33.45 21.61 1.06
N THR A 159 34.39 21.45 2.00
CA THR A 159 34.14 21.08 3.41
C THR A 159 33.16 22.01 4.13
N PHE A 160 33.09 23.28 3.75
CA PHE A 160 32.16 24.26 4.32
C PHE A 160 30.68 23.94 4.02
N MET A 161 30.36 23.33 2.87
CA MET A 161 28.99 23.02 2.47
C MET A 161 28.51 21.64 2.96
N ILE A 162 29.38 20.84 3.56
CA ILE A 162 29.07 19.50 4.07
C ILE A 162 27.92 19.53 5.09
N ILE A 163 27.91 20.51 5.99
CA ILE A 163 26.90 20.65 7.04
C ILE A 163 25.51 20.84 6.41
N VAL A 164 25.41 21.70 5.40
CA VAL A 164 24.14 21.99 4.71
C VAL A 164 23.61 20.76 3.96
N ILE A 165 24.48 19.98 3.32
CA ILE A 165 24.04 18.78 2.59
C ILE A 165 23.65 17.67 3.55
N SER A 166 24.37 17.54 4.66
CA SER A 166 24.03 16.55 5.70
C SER A 166 22.65 16.80 6.32
N SER A 167 22.26 18.08 6.50
CA SER A 167 20.93 18.41 7.00
C SER A 167 19.84 18.13 5.96
N ILE A 168 20.10 18.40 4.67
CA ILE A 168 19.18 18.06 3.57
C ILE A 168 19.00 16.54 3.48
N MET A 169 20.08 15.75 3.61
CA MET A 169 20.01 14.29 3.63
C MET A 169 19.16 13.75 4.77
N PHE A 170 19.36 14.29 5.97
CA PHE A 170 18.57 13.90 7.12
C PHE A 170 17.09 14.21 6.91
N LEU A 171 16.78 15.40 6.39
CA LEU A 171 15.40 15.80 6.09
C LEU A 171 14.77 14.89 5.02
N LEU A 172 15.52 14.57 3.96
CA LEU A 172 15.07 13.67 2.90
C LEU A 172 14.75 12.26 3.45
N LEU A 173 15.62 11.70 4.30
CA LEU A 173 15.40 10.40 4.92
C LEU A 173 14.12 10.41 5.77
N THR A 174 13.88 11.48 6.54
CA THR A 174 12.64 11.60 7.32
C THR A 174 11.39 11.72 6.44
N LEU A 175 11.50 12.41 5.30
CA LEU A 175 10.42 12.51 4.33
C LEU A 175 10.12 11.13 3.72
N GLU A 176 11.14 10.38 3.33
CA GLU A 176 10.94 9.04 2.74
C GLU A 176 10.36 8.05 3.76
N ALA A 177 10.78 8.12 5.03
CA ALA A 177 10.17 7.36 6.12
C ALA A 177 8.67 7.69 6.29
N ALA A 178 8.26 8.94 6.12
CA ALA A 178 6.85 9.32 6.15
C ALA A 178 6.09 8.80 4.91
N VAL A 179 6.66 8.95 3.71
CA VAL A 179 6.04 8.51 2.44
C VAL A 179 5.82 7.00 2.43
N THR A 180 6.79 6.21 2.88
CA THR A 180 6.69 4.74 2.93
C THR A 180 5.54 4.25 3.83
N LEU A 181 5.31 4.93 4.97
CA LEU A 181 4.21 4.63 5.88
C LEU A 181 2.86 5.01 5.26
N ILE A 182 2.74 6.24 4.73
CA ILE A 182 1.51 6.73 4.08
C ILE A 182 1.13 5.82 2.93
N GLN A 183 2.11 5.32 2.19
CA GLN A 183 1.87 4.51 1.02
C GLN A 183 1.34 3.11 1.33
N ALA A 184 1.90 2.44 2.35
CA ALA A 184 1.35 1.17 2.84
C ALA A 184 -0.11 1.35 3.28
N TYR A 185 -0.39 2.48 3.95
CA TYR A 185 -1.74 2.84 4.40
C TYR A 185 -2.71 3.06 3.23
N VAL A 186 -2.36 3.90 2.26
CA VAL A 186 -3.20 4.17 1.08
C VAL A 186 -3.47 2.90 0.28
N PHE A 187 -2.48 2.00 0.14
CA PHE A 187 -2.68 0.70 -0.51
C PHE A 187 -3.75 -0.13 0.21
N SER A 188 -3.63 -0.26 1.54
CA SER A 188 -4.57 -1.04 2.33
C SER A 188 -5.98 -0.45 2.34
N ILE A 189 -6.13 0.87 2.43
CA ILE A 189 -7.46 1.52 2.41
C ILE A 189 -8.13 1.39 1.05
N LEU A 190 -7.43 1.63 -0.05
CA LEU A 190 -8.03 1.45 -1.37
C LEU A 190 -8.51 0.01 -1.54
N SER A 191 -7.72 -0.97 -1.09
CA SER A 191 -8.12 -2.37 -1.16
C SER A 191 -9.38 -2.70 -0.34
N VAL A 192 -9.55 -2.07 0.84
CA VAL A 192 -10.77 -2.20 1.65
C VAL A 192 -11.96 -1.56 0.95
N LEU A 193 -11.78 -0.35 0.41
CA LEU A 193 -12.84 0.39 -0.28
C LEU A 193 -13.32 -0.39 -1.52
N TYR A 194 -12.40 -0.97 -2.28
CA TYR A 194 -12.73 -1.83 -3.41
C TYR A 194 -13.44 -3.12 -3.02
N SER A 195 -13.12 -3.70 -1.86
CA SER A 195 -13.90 -4.83 -1.36
C SER A 195 -15.33 -4.41 -1.02
N ASN A 196 -15.52 -3.24 -0.41
CA ASN A 196 -16.86 -2.73 -0.07
C ASN A 196 -17.71 -2.34 -1.28
N GLU A 197 -17.10 -1.89 -2.37
CA GLU A 197 -17.84 -1.60 -3.62
C GLU A 197 -18.40 -2.88 -4.25
N VAL A 198 -17.74 -4.02 -4.02
CA VAL A 198 -18.06 -5.30 -4.67
C VAL A 198 -18.96 -6.19 -3.80
N ILE A 199 -18.85 -6.08 -2.46
CA ILE A 199 -19.66 -6.82 -1.46
C ILE A 199 -20.98 -6.11 -1.23
#